data_AF-A0A4Y3M677-F1
#
_entry.id   AF-A0A4Y3M677-F1
#
_cell.length_a   1.000
_cell.length_b   1.000
_cell.length_c   1.000
_cell.angle_alpha   90.00
_cell.angle_beta   90.00
_cell.angle_gamma   90.00
#
_symmetry.space_group_name_H-M   'P 1'
#
loop_
_entity.id
_entity.type
_entity.pdbx_description
1 polymer ?
#
loop_
_entity_poly.entity_id
_entity_poly.type
_entity_poly.pdbx_seq_one_letter_code
_entity_poly.pdbx_strand_id
1 'polypeptide(L)'
;MSQTLTRDIRDVANEIHAREIKPAIDAYIAALTAIRGANDPDGPTVNMILACEAAAAKLKGAEGNLRAALFASMKDNGVLDFEHGGMIAAVRAGSTSATIKDEKALRGAAPELFIPQPDKLDRAALTKRLKAGMPVAGAELSTGAPTLVIRRA
;
A
#
# COMPACT_ATOMS: atom_id res chain seq x y z
N MET A 1 -34.20 25.88 -4.90
CA MET A 1 -33.59 24.55 -4.72
C MET A 1 -32.11 24.68 -5.04
N SER A 2 -31.24 24.60 -4.03
CA SER A 2 -29.79 24.73 -4.22
C SER A 2 -29.28 23.41 -4.78
N GLN A 3 -28.95 23.37 -6.08
CA GLN A 3 -28.09 22.31 -6.60
C GLN A 3 -26.71 22.54 -5.98
N THR A 4 -26.41 21.84 -4.90
CA THR A 4 -25.03 21.60 -4.50
C THR A 4 -24.41 20.90 -5.70
N LEU A 5 -23.56 21.60 -6.47
CA LEU A 5 -22.77 20.98 -7.54
C LEU A 5 -21.81 19.99 -6.87
N THR A 6 -22.28 18.77 -6.62
CA THR A 6 -21.39 17.66 -6.32
C THR A 6 -20.47 17.52 -7.53
N ARG A 7 -19.16 17.60 -7.27
CA ARG A 7 -18.14 17.51 -8.31
C ARG A 7 -18.33 16.22 -9.10
N ASP A 8 -18.44 16.35 -10.42
CA ASP A 8 -18.63 15.20 -11.31
C ASP A 8 -17.44 14.24 -11.23
N ILE A 9 -17.70 12.94 -11.21
CA ILE A 9 -16.65 11.91 -11.23
C ILE A 9 -15.73 12.05 -12.45
N ARG A 10 -16.25 12.57 -13.57
CA ARG A 10 -15.47 12.89 -14.78
C ARG A 10 -14.43 13.97 -14.51
N ASP A 11 -14.78 15.00 -13.75
CA ASP A 11 -13.86 16.09 -13.40
C ASP A 11 -12.76 15.61 -12.45
N VAL A 12 -13.10 14.69 -11.54
CA VAL A 12 -12.13 14.04 -10.66
C VAL A 12 -11.17 13.17 -11.48
N ALA A 13 -11.68 12.35 -12.39
CA ALA A 13 -10.85 11.51 -13.25
C ALA A 13 -9.89 12.33 -14.12
N ASN A 14 -10.37 13.43 -14.73
CA ASN A 14 -9.56 14.32 -15.54
C ASN A 14 -8.47 15.02 -14.71
N GLU A 15 -8.79 15.49 -13.50
CA GLU A 15 -7.80 16.11 -12.62
C GLU A 15 -6.71 15.12 -12.19
N ILE A 16 -7.10 13.91 -11.76
CA ILE A 16 -6.16 12.85 -11.38
C ILE A 16 -5.26 12.49 -12.56
N HIS A 17 -5.82 12.37 -13.76
CA HIS A 17 -5.04 12.09 -14.96
C HIS A 17 -4.00 13.19 -15.20
N ALA A 18 -4.44 14.46 -15.24
CA ALA A 18 -3.57 15.59 -15.55
C ALA A 18 -2.48 15.82 -14.50
N ARG A 19 -2.80 15.65 -13.20
CA ARG A 19 -1.90 15.98 -12.10
C ARG A 19 -1.02 14.83 -11.64
N GLU A 20 -1.50 13.59 -11.73
CA GLU A 20 -0.82 12.45 -11.12
C GLU A 20 -0.36 11.43 -12.16
N ILE A 21 -1.28 10.93 -12.97
CA ILE A 21 -1.00 9.80 -13.87
C ILE A 21 -0.10 10.23 -15.02
N LYS A 22 -0.50 11.27 -15.77
CA LYS A 22 0.24 11.69 -16.96
C LYS A 22 1.69 12.06 -16.64
N PRO A 23 1.99 12.90 -15.64
CA PRO A 23 3.38 13.24 -15.31
C PRO A 23 4.22 12.02 -14.91
N ALA A 24 3.64 11.06 -14.19
CA ALA A 24 4.35 9.84 -13.79
C ALA A 24 4.68 8.94 -14.99
N ILE A 25 3.74 8.78 -15.93
CA ILE A 25 3.96 8.02 -17.16
C ILE A 25 4.96 8.74 -18.08
N ASP A 26 4.88 10.07 -18.20
CA ASP A 26 5.86 10.86 -18.95
C ASP A 26 7.28 10.67 -18.38
N ALA A 27 7.44 10.66 -17.05
CA ALA A 27 8.72 10.41 -16.39
C ALA A 27 9.26 8.99 -16.68
N TYR A 28 8.39 7.98 -16.65
CA TYR A 28 8.74 6.62 -17.06
C TYR A 28 9.20 6.55 -18.53
N ILE A 29 8.47 7.20 -19.45
CA ILE A 29 8.82 7.24 -20.88
C ILE A 29 10.16 7.97 -21.09
N ALA A 30 10.41 9.04 -20.36
CA ALA A 30 11.67 9.77 -20.40
C ALA A 30 12.85 8.87 -19.95
N ALA A 31 12.68 8.12 -18.86
CA ALA A 31 13.70 7.19 -18.37
C ALA A 31 13.95 6.04 -19.36
N LEU A 32 12.90 5.49 -19.97
CA LEU A 32 13.03 4.47 -21.02
C LEU A 32 13.78 4.99 -22.25
N THR A 33 13.50 6.23 -22.67
CA THR A 33 14.22 6.87 -23.78
C THR A 33 15.69 7.07 -23.44
N ALA A 34 16.00 7.48 -22.20
CA ALA A 34 17.38 7.65 -21.74
C ALA A 34 18.16 6.33 -21.77
N ILE A 35 17.56 5.22 -21.33
CA ILE A 35 18.19 3.88 -21.41
C ILE A 35 18.51 3.51 -22.86
N ARG A 36 17.56 3.72 -23.78
CA ARG A 36 17.72 3.36 -25.19
C ARG A 36 18.85 4.11 -25.90
N GLY A 37 19.18 5.31 -25.43
CA GLY A 37 20.25 6.15 -26.00
C GLY A 37 21.58 6.07 -25.26
N ALA A 38 21.69 5.29 -24.18
CA ALA A 38 22.87 5.26 -23.34
C ALA A 38 23.90 4.23 -23.80
N ASN A 39 25.18 4.61 -23.77
CA ASN A 39 26.29 3.67 -23.95
C ASN A 39 26.49 2.76 -22.73
N ASP A 40 26.15 3.24 -21.53
CA ASP A 40 26.07 2.48 -20.28
C ASP A 40 24.64 2.61 -19.71
N PRO A 41 23.84 1.53 -19.74
CA PRO A 41 22.44 1.58 -19.33
C PRO A 41 22.24 1.47 -17.82
N ASP A 42 23.25 1.20 -16.99
CA ASP A 42 23.05 0.89 -15.57
C ASP A 42 22.51 2.10 -14.78
N GLY A 43 23.13 3.28 -14.94
CA GLY A 43 22.65 4.52 -14.32
C GLY A 43 21.22 4.89 -14.76
N PRO A 44 20.93 4.93 -16.07
CA PRO A 44 19.57 5.11 -16.58
C PRO A 44 18.57 4.05 -16.09
N THR A 45 19.01 2.81 -15.86
CA THR A 45 18.17 1.73 -15.31
C THR A 45 17.74 2.04 -13.87
N VAL A 46 18.64 2.58 -13.04
CA VAL A 46 18.27 3.07 -11.70
C VAL A 46 17.17 4.14 -11.80
N ASN A 47 17.29 5.08 -12.73
CA ASN A 47 16.27 6.12 -12.93
C ASN A 47 14.92 5.54 -13.38
N MET A 48 14.92 4.52 -14.24
CA MET A 48 13.70 3.84 -14.67
C MET A 48 13.05 3.06 -13.52
N ILE A 49 13.83 2.40 -12.66
CA ILE A 49 13.30 1.74 -11.44
C ILE A 49 12.59 2.78 -10.56
N LEU A 50 13.22 3.92 -10.28
CA LEU A 50 12.62 4.98 -9.49
C LEU A 50 11.36 5.56 -10.14
N ALA A 51 11.34 5.70 -11.47
CA ALA A 51 10.15 6.15 -12.20
C ALA A 51 9.00 5.12 -12.12
N CYS A 52 9.30 3.82 -12.20
CA CYS A 52 8.33 2.75 -12.01
C CYS A 52 7.73 2.77 -10.60
N GLU A 53 8.56 2.91 -9.56
CA GLU A 53 8.10 3.01 -8.17
C GLU A 53 7.20 4.23 -7.95
N ALA A 54 7.61 5.38 -8.49
CA ALA A 54 6.81 6.60 -8.42
C ALA A 54 5.47 6.45 -9.16
N ALA A 55 5.47 5.86 -10.36
CA ALA A 55 4.25 5.62 -11.12
C ALA A 55 3.31 4.65 -10.41
N ALA A 56 3.83 3.57 -9.82
CA ALA A 56 3.04 2.64 -9.02
C ALA A 56 2.38 3.34 -7.83
N ALA A 57 3.12 4.19 -7.11
CA ALA A 57 2.57 4.96 -6.01
C ALA A 57 1.47 5.95 -6.46
N LYS A 58 1.67 6.65 -7.59
CA LYS A 58 0.68 7.57 -8.15
C LYS A 58 -0.57 6.86 -8.65
N LEU A 59 -0.43 5.74 -9.35
CA LEU A 59 -1.57 4.92 -9.78
C LEU A 59 -2.35 4.36 -8.59
N LYS A 60 -1.67 3.97 -7.51
CA LYS A 60 -2.32 3.51 -6.28
C LYS A 60 -3.10 4.64 -5.60
N GLY A 61 -2.55 5.85 -5.55
CA GLY A 61 -3.24 7.05 -5.07
C GLY A 61 -4.47 7.38 -5.92
N ALA A 62 -4.31 7.38 -7.24
CA ALA A 62 -5.38 7.59 -8.21
C ALA A 62 -6.53 6.59 -8.05
N GLU A 63 -6.24 5.29 -7.89
CA GLU A 63 -7.22 4.25 -7.60
C GLU A 63 -8.03 4.58 -6.34
N GLY A 64 -7.34 4.99 -5.26
CA GLY A 64 -7.98 5.40 -4.00
C GLY A 64 -8.91 6.60 -4.17
N ASN A 65 -8.45 7.63 -4.88
CA ASN A 65 -9.23 8.85 -5.14
C ASN A 65 -10.47 8.56 -6.00
N LEU A 66 -10.35 7.71 -7.02
CA LEU A 66 -11.48 7.27 -7.85
C LEU A 66 -12.49 6.45 -7.05
N ARG A 67 -12.03 5.55 -6.18
CA ARG A 67 -12.92 4.80 -5.27
C ARG A 67 -13.68 5.73 -4.32
N ALA A 68 -13.00 6.72 -3.75
CA ALA A 68 -13.64 7.70 -2.88
C ALA A 68 -14.69 8.54 -3.63
N ALA A 69 -14.38 8.97 -4.86
CA ALA A 69 -15.31 9.72 -5.70
C ALA A 69 -16.52 8.88 -6.12
N LEU A 70 -16.31 7.61 -6.52
CA LEU A 70 -17.40 6.69 -6.84
C LEU A 70 -18.30 6.43 -5.62
N PHE A 71 -17.70 6.20 -4.46
CA PHE A 71 -18.44 6.04 -3.20
C PHE A 71 -19.30 7.28 -2.88
N ALA A 72 -18.73 8.48 -2.98
CA ALA A 72 -19.46 9.73 -2.75
C ALA A 72 -20.63 9.87 -3.73
N SER A 73 -20.40 9.60 -5.02
CA SER A 73 -21.44 9.62 -6.06
C SER A 73 -22.56 8.60 -5.78
N MET A 74 -22.21 7.37 -5.39
CA MET A 74 -23.22 6.35 -5.03
C MET A 74 -24.06 6.78 -3.83
N LYS A 75 -23.40 7.33 -2.79
CA LYS A 75 -24.06 7.83 -1.59
C LYS A 75 -25.01 9.00 -1.89
N ASP A 76 -24.57 9.98 -2.68
CA ASP A 76 -25.36 11.17 -3.01
C ASP A 76 -26.59 10.83 -3.86
N ASN A 77 -26.49 9.79 -4.69
CA ASN A 77 -27.58 9.31 -5.55
C ASN A 77 -28.43 8.20 -4.90
N GLY A 78 -28.14 7.78 -3.67
CA GLY A 78 -28.86 6.70 -2.99
C GLY A 78 -28.70 5.31 -3.61
N VAL A 79 -27.64 5.09 -4.40
CA VAL A 79 -27.35 3.81 -5.05
C VAL A 79 -26.54 2.93 -4.10
N LEU A 80 -27.05 1.74 -3.77
CA LEU A 80 -26.37 0.79 -2.88
C LEU A 80 -25.46 -0.16 -3.65
N ASP A 81 -25.85 -0.57 -4.85
CA ASP A 81 -25.01 -1.35 -5.76
C ASP A 81 -25.36 -1.12 -7.23
N PHE A 82 -24.44 -1.46 -8.11
CA PHE A 82 -24.68 -1.57 -9.55
C PHE A 82 -23.68 -2.55 -10.19
N GLU A 83 -24.07 -3.15 -11.32
CA GLU A 83 -23.20 -4.01 -12.12
C GLU A 83 -22.65 -3.24 -13.34
N HIS A 84 -21.36 -3.41 -13.62
CA HIS A 84 -20.72 -2.90 -14.82
C HIS A 84 -19.62 -3.85 -15.29
N GLY A 85 -19.70 -4.35 -16.53
CA GLY A 85 -18.67 -5.21 -17.12
C GLY A 85 -18.41 -6.52 -16.36
N GLY A 86 -19.45 -7.12 -15.79
CA GLY A 86 -19.35 -8.33 -14.96
C GLY A 86 -18.79 -8.08 -13.55
N MET A 87 -18.61 -6.83 -13.15
CA MET A 87 -18.17 -6.42 -11.81
C MET A 87 -19.32 -5.77 -11.06
N ILE A 88 -19.43 -6.02 -9.75
CA ILE A 88 -20.41 -5.36 -8.87
C ILE A 88 -19.68 -4.31 -8.02
N ALA A 89 -20.11 -3.06 -8.10
CA ALA A 89 -19.73 -2.01 -7.18
C ALA A 89 -20.83 -1.87 -6.12
N ALA A 90 -20.50 -2.01 -4.84
CA ALA A 90 -21.48 -1.97 -3.74
C ALA A 90 -20.98 -1.14 -2.56
N VAL A 91 -21.86 -0.31 -2.01
CA VAL A 91 -21.69 0.38 -0.73
C VAL A 91 -22.26 -0.52 0.37
N ARG A 92 -21.40 -0.95 1.29
CA ARG A 92 -21.79 -1.79 2.43
C ARG A 92 -21.55 -1.04 3.74
N ALA A 93 -22.33 -1.37 4.77
CA ALA A 93 -21.99 -0.98 6.13
C ALA A 93 -20.60 -1.53 6.49
N GLY A 94 -19.78 -0.71 7.15
CA GLY A 94 -18.49 -1.16 7.68
C GLY A 94 -18.68 -2.31 8.67
N SER A 95 -17.67 -3.17 8.80
CA SER A 95 -17.71 -4.22 9.82
C SER A 95 -17.71 -3.61 11.21
N THR A 96 -18.66 -4.03 12.05
CA THR A 96 -18.63 -3.72 13.47
C THR A 96 -17.40 -4.39 14.08
N SER A 97 -16.50 -3.60 14.66
CA SER A 97 -15.32 -4.09 15.38
C SER A 97 -15.26 -3.48 16.78
N ALA A 98 -14.79 -4.26 17.75
CA ALA A 98 -14.57 -3.78 19.10
C ALA A 98 -13.32 -2.87 19.12
N THR A 99 -13.44 -1.69 19.73
CA THR A 99 -12.30 -0.78 19.97
C THR A 99 -12.00 -0.76 21.47
N ILE A 100 -10.77 -1.11 21.84
CA ILE A 100 -10.31 -1.05 23.24
C ILE A 100 -10.02 0.41 23.58
N LYS A 101 -10.82 1.00 24.47
CA LYS A 101 -10.65 2.38 24.94
C LYS A 101 -9.75 2.47 26.18
N ASP A 102 -9.84 1.48 27.06
CA ASP A 102 -9.00 1.31 28.25
C ASP A 102 -8.73 -0.18 28.45
N GLU A 103 -7.50 -0.60 28.18
CA GLU A 103 -7.11 -2.00 28.33
C GLU A 103 -7.08 -2.44 29.80
N LYS A 104 -6.72 -1.55 30.73
CA LYS A 104 -6.58 -1.89 32.14
C LYS A 104 -7.96 -2.13 32.77
N ALA A 105 -8.93 -1.26 32.48
CA ALA A 105 -10.31 -1.46 32.90
C ALA A 105 -10.91 -2.73 32.29
N LEU A 106 -10.63 -2.99 31.00
CA LEU A 106 -11.08 -4.20 30.31
C LEU A 106 -10.51 -5.48 30.93
N ARG A 107 -9.21 -5.49 31.27
CA ARG A 107 -8.55 -6.61 31.97
C ARG A 107 -9.17 -6.91 33.33
N GLY A 108 -9.59 -5.89 34.07
CA GLY A 108 -10.24 -6.06 35.37
C GLY A 108 -11.69 -6.57 35.25
N ALA A 109 -12.44 -6.07 34.27
CA ALA A 109 -13.86 -6.38 34.10
C ALA A 109 -14.13 -7.70 33.35
N ALA A 110 -13.26 -8.08 32.42
CA ALA A 110 -13.42 -9.25 31.55
C ALA A 110 -12.06 -9.96 31.32
N PRO A 111 -11.43 -10.51 32.38
CA PRO A 111 -10.11 -11.14 32.30
C PRO A 111 -10.06 -12.37 31.36
N GLU A 112 -11.19 -13.04 31.14
CA GLU A 112 -11.34 -14.20 30.25
C GLU A 112 -11.06 -13.88 28.78
N LEU A 113 -11.12 -12.60 28.38
CA LEU A 113 -10.78 -12.15 27.02
C LEU A 113 -9.26 -12.14 26.76
N PHE A 114 -8.42 -12.28 27.80
CA PHE A 114 -6.97 -12.21 27.70
C PHE A 114 -6.36 -13.61 27.80
N ILE A 115 -6.02 -14.19 26.65
CA ILE A 115 -5.39 -15.50 26.55
C ILE A 115 -3.86 -15.35 26.73
N PRO A 116 -3.21 -16.07 27.66
CA PRO A 116 -1.76 -16.11 27.75
C PRO A 116 -1.14 -16.61 26.44
N GLN A 117 -0.21 -15.85 25.86
CA GLN A 117 0.52 -16.29 24.68
C GLN A 117 1.74 -17.13 25.08
N PRO A 118 1.91 -18.35 24.52
CA PRO A 118 3.05 -19.20 24.85
C PRO A 118 4.38 -18.64 24.33
N ASP A 119 5.47 -19.18 24.89
CA ASP A 119 6.86 -18.76 24.76
C ASP A 119 7.23 -18.21 23.37
N LYS A 120 7.33 -16.89 23.27
CA LYS A 120 7.82 -16.23 22.08
C LYS A 120 9.33 -16.38 22.00
N LEU A 121 9.81 -17.09 20.97
CA LEU A 121 11.24 -17.19 20.67
C LEU A 121 11.84 -15.79 20.44
N ASP A 122 12.89 -15.46 21.19
CA ASP A 122 13.73 -14.30 20.91
C ASP A 122 14.65 -14.59 19.71
N ARG A 123 14.12 -14.33 18.52
CA ARG A 123 14.85 -14.49 17.26
C ARG A 123 16.09 -13.61 17.19
N ALA A 124 16.06 -12.41 17.79
CA ALA A 124 17.20 -11.49 17.73
C ALA A 124 18.37 -12.02 18.55
N ALA A 125 18.11 -12.52 19.76
CA ALA A 125 19.13 -13.18 20.57
C ALA A 125 19.66 -14.47 19.91
N LEU A 126 18.77 -15.28 19.32
CA LEU A 126 19.16 -16.48 18.57
C LEU A 126 20.10 -16.14 17.41
N THR A 127 19.71 -15.20 16.54
CA THR A 127 20.53 -14.76 15.42
C THR A 127 21.87 -14.18 15.88
N LYS A 128 21.87 -13.37 16.96
CA LYS A 128 23.10 -12.83 17.54
C LYS A 128 24.04 -13.94 18.01
N ARG A 129 23.50 -14.98 18.66
CA ARG A 129 24.30 -16.13 19.13
C ARG A 129 24.92 -16.91 17.99
N LEU A 130 24.11 -17.23 16.97
CA LEU A 130 24.59 -17.96 15.81
C LEU A 130 25.62 -17.14 15.00
N LYS A 131 25.44 -15.82 14.86
CA LYS A 131 26.42 -14.91 14.22
C LYS A 131 27.74 -14.82 14.98
N ALA A 132 27.72 -15.02 16.29
CA ALA A 132 28.92 -15.09 17.12
C ALA A 132 29.60 -16.48 17.10
N GLY A 133 29.11 -17.43 16.28
CA GLY A 133 29.65 -18.78 16.19
C GLY A 133 29.26 -19.70 17.34
N MET A 134 28.30 -19.31 18.20
CA MET A 134 27.81 -20.18 19.27
C MET A 134 26.77 -21.16 18.71
N PRO A 135 27.01 -22.49 18.76
CA PRO A 135 26.06 -23.47 18.27
C PRO A 135 24.80 -23.48 19.13
N VAL A 136 23.63 -23.52 18.49
CA VAL A 136 22.33 -23.68 19.14
C VAL A 136 21.64 -24.87 18.48
N ALA A 137 21.34 -25.91 19.27
CA ALA A 137 20.71 -27.12 18.75
C ALA A 137 19.37 -26.80 18.07
N GLY A 138 19.18 -27.31 16.85
CA GLY A 138 17.97 -27.07 16.05
C GLY A 138 17.92 -25.71 15.34
N ALA A 139 19.01 -24.94 15.29
CA ALA A 139 19.06 -23.67 14.57
C ALA A 139 20.41 -23.46 13.85
N GLU A 140 20.34 -22.85 12.67
CA GLU A 140 21.50 -22.51 11.85
C GLU A 140 21.32 -21.13 11.19
N LEU A 141 22.42 -20.51 10.75
CA LEU A 141 22.34 -19.35 9.89
C LEU A 141 22.15 -19.80 8.45
N SER A 142 21.09 -19.31 7.82
CA SER A 142 20.93 -19.35 6.38
C SER A 142 21.19 -17.94 5.82
N THR A 143 22.04 -17.86 4.79
CA THR A 143 22.24 -16.63 4.03
C THR A 143 21.44 -16.73 2.74
N GLY A 144 20.46 -15.84 2.58
CA GLY A 144 19.67 -15.76 1.36
C GLY A 144 20.46 -15.25 0.16
N ALA A 145 19.84 -15.31 -1.03
CA ALA A 145 20.42 -14.73 -2.24
C ALA A 145 20.66 -13.22 -2.07
N PRO A 146 21.71 -12.67 -2.71
CA PRO A 146 21.96 -11.24 -2.68
C PRO A 146 20.80 -10.45 -3.32
N THR A 147 20.52 -9.27 -2.78
CA THR A 147 19.48 -8.36 -3.27
C THR A 147 20.05 -7.00 -3.66
N LEU A 148 19.53 -6.40 -4.71
CA LEU A 148 19.85 -5.01 -5.09
C LEU A 148 19.25 -4.03 -4.06
N VAL A 149 20.05 -3.06 -3.63
CA VAL A 149 19.59 -1.97 -2.74
C VAL A 149 19.87 -0.63 -3.42
N ILE A 150 18.81 0.14 -3.66
CA ILE A 150 18.88 1.52 -4.18
C ILE A 150 18.47 2.46 -3.05
N ARG A 151 19.35 3.40 -2.68
CA ARG A 151 19.10 4.38 -1.62
C ARG A 151 19.67 5.74 -2.01
N ARG A 152 19.09 6.80 -1.45
CA ARG A 152 19.71 8.14 -1.52
C ARG A 152 21.02 8.12 -0.74
N ALA A 153 22.03 8.80 -1.27
CA ALA A 153 23.30 9.04 -0.57
C ALA A 153 23.08 9.94 0.65
#